data_AF-A0AAP0BL48-F1
#
_entry.id   AF-A0AAP0BL48-F1
#
_cell.length_a   1.000
_cell.length_b   1.000
_cell.length_c   1.000
_cell.angle_alpha   90.00
_cell.angle_beta   90.00
_cell.angle_gamma   90.00
#
_symmetry.space_group_name_H-M   'P 1'
#
loop_
_entity.id
_entity.type
_entity.pdbx_description
1 polymer ?
#
loop_
_entity_poly.entity_id
_entity_poly.type
_entity_poly.pdbx_seq_one_letter_code
_entity_poly.pdbx_strand_id
1 'polypeptide(L)'
;MFLSILFCEEVIYAYLITQLFCRGFADYMAHGGDLVYQQLCEEITTEFNDCSKQVLEMESLFLMPDISRSDLACILRDVQAEEKKKLHMTARIQMLKKAGWPSERLVSHKGCRFMSREEHECRHVREITEADGTEDAEADAEHDSSLKDAIRGVQDAVTNINDRLEEIRYEIDSLQSD
;
A
#
# COMPACT_ATOMS: atom_id res chain seq x y z
N MET A 1 20.19 20.08 20.42
CA MET A 1 21.19 19.46 19.53
C MET A 1 21.07 17.93 19.47
N PHE A 2 21.10 17.19 20.59
CA PHE A 2 20.93 15.72 20.55
C PHE A 2 19.51 15.26 20.16
N LEU A 3 18.45 15.93 20.62
CA LEU A 3 17.08 15.63 20.16
C LEU A 3 16.88 15.92 18.66
N SER A 4 17.59 16.93 18.13
CA SER A 4 17.40 17.44 16.76
C SER A 4 17.92 16.49 15.66
N ILE A 5 18.90 15.63 15.99
CA ILE A 5 19.48 14.66 15.05
C ILE A 5 18.67 13.35 15.03
N LEU A 6 18.17 12.90 16.19
CA LEU A 6 17.26 11.75 16.29
C LEU A 6 15.95 11.98 15.52
N PHE A 7 15.39 13.20 15.59
CA PHE A 7 14.15 13.56 14.89
C PHE A 7 14.24 13.47 13.35
N CYS A 8 15.38 13.82 12.75
CA CYS A 8 15.57 13.74 11.30
C CYS A 8 15.86 12.30 10.84
N GLU A 9 16.62 11.52 11.61
CA GLU A 9 16.89 10.12 11.22
C GLU A 9 15.63 9.25 11.28
N GLU A 10 14.78 9.38 12.30
CA GLU A 10 13.62 8.50 12.48
C GLU A 10 12.47 8.74 11.47
N VAL A 11 12.28 9.98 11.03
CA VAL A 11 11.29 10.32 9.99
C VAL A 11 11.75 9.84 8.60
N ILE A 12 13.06 9.85 8.34
CA ILE A 12 13.67 9.27 7.14
C ILE A 12 13.48 7.74 7.12
N TYR A 13 13.48 7.08 8.28
CA TYR A 13 13.20 5.63 8.36
C TYR A 13 11.80 5.27 7.87
N ALA A 14 10.75 6.05 8.19
CA ALA A 14 9.39 5.80 7.68
C ALA A 14 9.32 5.86 6.14
N TYR A 15 10.04 6.82 5.55
CA TYR A 15 10.17 6.97 4.10
C TYR A 15 10.97 5.82 3.48
N LEU A 16 12.08 5.42 4.11
CA LEU A 16 12.94 4.33 3.67
C LEU A 16 12.23 2.97 3.74
N ILE A 17 11.47 2.70 4.79
CA ILE A 17 10.67 1.48 4.98
C ILE A 17 9.58 1.39 3.90
N THR A 18 8.90 2.50 3.59
CA THR A 18 7.93 2.54 2.48
C THR A 18 8.59 2.20 1.14
N GLN A 19 9.76 2.78 0.86
CA GLN A 19 10.48 2.47 -0.37
C GLN A 19 10.97 1.02 -0.41
N LEU A 20 11.44 0.47 0.72
CA LEU A 20 11.85 -0.93 0.85
C LEU A 20 10.68 -1.88 0.61
N PHE A 21 9.49 -1.57 1.12
CA PHE A 21 8.28 -2.37 0.86
C PHE A 21 7.89 -2.37 -0.60
N CYS A 22 7.85 -1.20 -1.25
CA CYS A 22 7.57 -1.10 -2.68
C CYS A 22 8.59 -1.87 -3.53
N ARG A 23 9.87 -1.82 -3.14
CA ARG A 23 10.95 -2.53 -3.83
C ARG A 23 10.89 -4.04 -3.60
N GLY A 24 10.68 -4.49 -2.36
CA GLY A 24 10.52 -5.90 -2.02
C GLY A 24 9.31 -6.54 -2.69
N PHE A 25 8.21 -5.80 -2.79
CA PHE A 25 7.03 -6.22 -3.54
C PHE A 25 7.28 -6.31 -5.04
N ALA A 26 8.00 -5.35 -5.63
CA ALA A 26 8.39 -5.39 -7.03
C ALA A 26 9.31 -6.59 -7.34
N ASP A 27 10.27 -6.89 -6.46
CA ASP A 27 11.15 -8.04 -6.58
C ASP A 27 10.39 -9.37 -6.47
N TYR A 28 9.39 -9.47 -5.58
CA TYR A 28 8.51 -10.64 -5.52
C TYR A 28 7.69 -10.84 -6.80
N MET A 29 7.07 -9.77 -7.32
CA MET A 29 6.33 -9.81 -8.58
C MET A 29 7.20 -10.25 -9.76
N ALA A 30 8.52 -10.02 -9.70
CA ALA A 30 9.47 -10.41 -10.73
C ALA A 30 9.99 -11.86 -10.59
N HIS A 31 10.16 -12.38 -9.36
CA HIS A 31 10.89 -13.63 -9.11
C HIS A 31 10.05 -14.77 -8.49
N GLY A 32 8.83 -14.51 -8.01
CA GLY A 32 7.85 -15.53 -7.59
C GLY A 32 8.23 -16.39 -6.37
N GLY A 33 9.20 -15.95 -5.56
CA GLY A 33 9.66 -16.67 -4.37
C GLY A 33 8.79 -16.41 -3.14
N ASP A 34 7.83 -17.30 -2.85
CA ASP A 34 6.80 -17.12 -1.82
C ASP A 34 7.36 -17.07 -0.38
N LEU A 35 8.32 -17.95 -0.04
CA LEU A 35 8.87 -18.04 1.33
C LEU A 35 9.77 -16.86 1.71
N VAL A 36 10.64 -16.44 0.78
CA VAL A 36 11.54 -15.30 0.97
C VAL A 36 10.75 -13.99 1.03
N TYR A 37 9.70 -13.88 0.21
CA TYR A 37 8.77 -12.76 0.26
C TYR A 37 7.99 -12.72 1.58
N GLN A 38 7.51 -13.87 2.08
CA GLN A 38 6.81 -13.91 3.36
C GLN A 38 7.70 -13.46 4.52
N GLN A 39 8.95 -13.93 4.59
CA GLN A 39 9.92 -13.47 5.59
C GLN A 39 10.17 -11.97 5.49
N LEU A 40 10.36 -11.46 4.27
CA LEU A 40 10.52 -10.03 4.02
C LEU A 40 9.29 -9.23 4.47
N CYS A 41 8.07 -9.73 4.24
CA CYS A 41 6.85 -9.09 4.73
C CYS A 41 6.78 -9.07 6.27
N GLU A 42 7.20 -10.14 6.95
CA GLU A 42 7.24 -10.20 8.41
C GLU A 42 8.25 -9.20 9.00
N GLU A 43 9.46 -9.14 8.42
CA GLU A 43 10.50 -8.17 8.79
C GLU A 43 10.00 -6.73 8.59
N ILE A 44 9.48 -6.41 7.40
CA ILE A 44 8.97 -5.07 7.11
C ILE A 44 7.79 -4.70 8.01
N THR A 45 6.89 -5.64 8.30
CA THR A 45 5.75 -5.39 9.20
C THR A 45 6.24 -5.06 10.62
N THR A 46 7.29 -5.74 11.08
CA THR A 46 7.89 -5.49 12.39
C THR A 46 8.52 -4.10 12.44
N GLU A 47 9.36 -3.77 11.47
CA GLU A 47 10.00 -2.45 11.35
C GLU A 47 8.96 -1.32 11.24
N PHE A 48 7.89 -1.55 10.47
CA PHE A 48 6.79 -0.59 10.35
C PHE A 48 6.09 -0.34 11.70
N ASN A 49 5.82 -1.40 12.45
CA ASN A 49 5.19 -1.28 13.77
C ASN A 49 6.09 -0.54 14.77
N ASP A 50 7.39 -0.79 14.73
CA ASP A 50 8.33 -0.13 15.64
C ASP A 50 8.52 1.35 15.27
N CYS A 51 8.61 1.67 13.99
CA CYS A 51 8.58 3.06 13.51
C CYS A 51 7.29 3.78 13.92
N SER A 52 6.13 3.12 13.79
CA SER A 52 4.85 3.69 14.23
C SER A 52 4.82 4.00 15.72
N LYS A 53 5.41 3.15 16.58
CA LYS A 53 5.54 3.43 18.02
C LYS A 53 6.45 4.62 18.29
N GLN A 54 7.60 4.70 17.62
CA GLN A 54 8.52 5.85 17.75
C GLN A 54 7.83 7.17 17.41
N VAL A 55 7.05 7.20 16.31
CA VAL A 55 6.28 8.40 15.94
C VAL A 55 5.23 8.77 17.01
N LEU A 56 4.59 7.80 17.67
CA LEU A 56 3.65 8.06 18.77
C LEU A 56 4.35 8.59 20.04
N GLU A 57 5.51 8.03 20.36
CA GLU A 57 6.34 8.53 21.47
C GLU A 57 6.77 9.97 21.18
N MET A 58 7.14 10.25 19.94
CA MET A 58 7.55 11.57 19.47
C MET A 58 6.41 12.59 19.48
N GLU A 59 5.21 12.19 19.05
CA GLU A 59 3.99 12.97 19.21
C GLU A 59 3.74 13.31 20.69
N SER A 60 3.90 12.33 21.58
CA SER A 60 3.69 12.50 23.03
C SER A 60 4.71 13.47 23.64
N LEU A 61 5.97 13.41 23.22
CA LEU A 61 7.03 14.33 23.63
C LEU A 61 6.68 15.77 23.23
N PHE A 62 6.21 15.99 22.01
CA PHE A 62 5.82 17.33 21.55
C PHE A 62 4.66 17.94 22.32
N LEU A 63 3.79 17.11 22.89
CA LEU A 63 2.68 17.54 23.73
C LEU A 63 3.10 17.84 25.18
N MET A 64 4.33 17.51 25.60
CA MET A 64 4.78 17.83 26.95
C MET A 64 4.87 19.35 27.18
N PRO A 65 4.56 19.86 28.38
CA PRO A 65 4.47 21.31 28.63
C PRO A 65 5.79 22.08 28.44
N ASP A 66 6.92 21.41 28.55
CA ASP A 66 8.27 21.95 28.36
C ASP A 66 8.64 22.13 26.89
N ILE A 67 8.06 21.33 25.98
CA ILE A 67 8.25 21.45 24.54
C ILE A 67 7.09 22.22 23.89
N SER A 68 5.85 21.84 24.22
CA SER A 68 4.60 22.50 23.82
C SER A 68 4.45 22.75 22.31
N ARG A 69 4.99 21.86 21.46
CA ARG A 69 4.88 21.92 19.99
C ARG A 69 3.68 21.12 19.49
N SER A 70 2.49 21.60 19.86
CA SER A 70 1.21 20.97 19.46
C SER A 70 1.00 20.94 17.95
N ASP A 71 1.60 21.89 17.24
CA ASP A 71 1.63 21.96 15.78
C ASP A 71 2.39 20.77 15.17
N LEU A 72 3.61 20.49 15.62
CA LEU A 72 4.40 19.34 15.13
C LEU A 72 3.74 18.00 15.51
N ALA A 73 3.16 17.91 16.71
CA ALA A 73 2.36 16.75 17.11
C ALA A 73 1.17 16.52 16.17
N CYS A 74 0.50 17.60 15.73
CA CYS A 74 -0.59 17.51 14.76
C CYS A 74 -0.10 16.99 13.40
N ILE A 75 1.05 17.49 12.92
CA ILE A 75 1.62 17.05 11.64
C ILE A 75 2.00 15.56 11.69
N LEU A 76 2.62 15.08 12.78
CA LEU A 76 2.94 13.66 12.96
C LEU A 76 1.69 12.78 12.97
N ARG A 77 0.62 13.23 13.63
CA ARG A 77 -0.66 12.51 13.65
C ARG A 77 -1.28 12.42 12.26
N ASP A 78 -1.21 13.49 11.48
CA ASP A 78 -1.69 13.51 10.09
C ASP A 78 -0.86 12.56 9.20
N VAL A 79 0.46 12.53 9.38
CA VAL A 79 1.35 11.56 8.69
C VAL A 79 0.93 10.13 9.01
N GLN A 80 0.65 9.79 10.28
CA GLN A 80 0.19 8.45 10.65
C GLN A 80 -1.18 8.10 10.03
N ALA A 81 -2.09 9.08 9.95
CA ALA A 81 -3.40 8.87 9.34
C ALA A 81 -3.28 8.58 7.84
N GLU A 82 -2.44 9.33 7.12
CA GLU A 82 -2.19 9.11 5.70
C GLU A 82 -1.45 7.80 5.45
N GLU A 83 -0.50 7.42 6.32
CA GLU A 83 0.19 6.14 6.23
C GLU A 83 -0.78 4.95 6.39
N LYS A 84 -1.68 5.04 7.37
CA LYS A 84 -2.74 4.04 7.57
C LYS A 84 -3.67 3.93 6.36
N LYS A 85 -4.03 5.06 5.75
CA LYS A 85 -4.83 5.11 4.52
C LYS A 85 -4.07 4.48 3.35
N LYS A 86 -2.78 4.78 3.18
CA LYS A 86 -1.90 4.20 2.15
C LYS A 86 -1.85 2.68 2.25
N LEU A 87 -1.65 2.14 3.46
CA LEU A 87 -1.65 0.70 3.72
C LEU A 87 -3.01 0.07 3.38
N HIS A 88 -4.11 0.67 3.83
CA HIS A 88 -5.46 0.18 3.54
C HIS A 88 -5.75 0.12 2.04
N MET A 89 -5.39 1.17 1.29
CA MET A 89 -5.60 1.21 -0.16
C MET A 89 -4.68 0.22 -0.89
N THR A 90 -3.45 0.02 -0.43
CA THR A 90 -2.54 -0.99 -0.96
C THR A 90 -3.10 -2.41 -0.77
N ALA A 91 -3.64 -2.72 0.41
CA ALA A 91 -4.32 -3.98 0.67
C ALA A 91 -5.55 -4.16 -0.24
N ARG A 92 -6.33 -3.09 -0.44
CA ARG A 92 -7.48 -3.10 -1.36
C ARG A 92 -7.06 -3.41 -2.81
N ILE A 93 -5.98 -2.80 -3.30
CA ILE A 93 -5.42 -3.12 -4.64
C ILE A 93 -5.05 -4.60 -4.73
N GLN A 94 -4.39 -5.14 -3.70
CA GLN A 94 -4.00 -6.55 -3.70
C GLN A 94 -5.20 -7.49 -3.70
N MET A 95 -6.24 -7.20 -2.91
CA MET A 95 -7.47 -7.97 -2.90
C MET A 95 -8.19 -7.93 -4.26
N LEU A 96 -8.28 -6.74 -4.88
CA LEU A 96 -8.88 -6.57 -6.21
C LEU A 96 -8.10 -7.33 -7.29
N LYS A 97 -6.77 -7.28 -7.26
CA LYS A 97 -5.92 -8.04 -8.19
C LYS A 97 -6.03 -9.55 -7.99
N LYS A 98 -6.10 -10.00 -6.73
CA LYS A 98 -6.24 -11.43 -6.40
C LYS A 98 -7.62 -11.98 -6.79
N ALA A 99 -8.66 -11.16 -6.74
CA ALA A 99 -10.00 -11.55 -7.16
C ALA A 99 -10.08 -11.85 -8.67
N GLY A 100 -9.11 -11.36 -9.47
CA GLY A 100 -9.13 -11.48 -10.92
C GLY A 100 -10.14 -10.52 -11.56
N TRP A 101 -10.23 -10.56 -12.89
CA TRP A 101 -11.30 -9.83 -13.58
C TRP A 101 -12.62 -10.60 -13.46
N PRO A 102 -13.75 -9.93 -13.21
CA PRO A 102 -15.07 -10.56 -13.20
C PRO A 102 -15.36 -11.36 -14.48
N SER A 103 -14.96 -10.85 -15.65
CA SER A 103 -15.08 -11.54 -16.93
C SER A 103 -14.05 -12.67 -17.15
N GLU A 104 -13.07 -12.87 -16.26
CA GLU A 104 -12.04 -13.89 -16.39
C GLU A 104 -12.61 -15.29 -16.08
N ARG A 105 -12.95 -16.02 -17.14
CA ARG A 105 -13.54 -17.35 -17.04
C ARG A 105 -12.45 -18.41 -16.86
N LEU A 106 -12.41 -19.04 -15.68
CA LEU A 106 -11.59 -20.24 -15.46
C LEU A 106 -12.07 -21.40 -16.36
N VAL A 107 -11.14 -22.04 -17.06
CA VAL A 107 -11.42 -23.22 -17.87
C VAL A 107 -11.81 -24.39 -16.95
N SER A 108 -13.08 -24.77 -16.97
CA SER A 108 -13.58 -25.91 -16.21
C SER A 108 -13.45 -27.21 -17.02
N HIS A 109 -12.60 -28.14 -16.60
CA HIS A 109 -12.51 -29.47 -17.21
C HIS A 109 -13.57 -30.46 -16.70
N LYS A 110 -14.62 -29.99 -16.03
CA LYS A 110 -15.65 -30.85 -15.44
C LYS A 110 -16.44 -31.55 -16.56
N GLY A 111 -16.10 -32.81 -16.84
CA GLY A 111 -16.66 -33.61 -17.95
C GLY A 111 -15.77 -33.72 -19.19
N CYS A 112 -14.54 -33.18 -19.16
CA CYS A 112 -13.60 -33.39 -20.26
C CYS A 112 -13.16 -34.86 -20.34
N ARG A 113 -13.31 -35.48 -21.53
CA ARG A 113 -12.92 -36.88 -21.78
C ARG A 113 -11.48 -37.04 -22.28
N PHE A 114 -10.78 -35.94 -22.54
CA PHE A 114 -9.43 -35.95 -23.11
C PHE A 114 -8.39 -35.92 -22.00
N MET A 115 -7.39 -36.81 -22.10
CA MET A 115 -6.34 -37.01 -21.10
C MET A 115 -5.00 -36.39 -21.50
N SER A 116 -4.85 -35.91 -22.74
CA SER A 116 -3.62 -35.34 -23.29
C SER A 116 -3.79 -33.85 -23.63
N ARG A 117 -2.73 -33.05 -23.46
CA ARG A 117 -2.72 -31.59 -23.70
C ARG A 117 -2.71 -31.23 -25.19
N GLU A 118 -2.36 -32.17 -26.05
CA GLU A 118 -2.15 -31.97 -27.49
C GLU A 118 -3.40 -32.22 -28.34
N GLU A 119 -4.40 -32.93 -27.83
CA GLU A 119 -5.60 -33.36 -28.58
C GLU A 119 -6.86 -32.52 -28.26
N HIS A 120 -6.73 -31.48 -27.43
CA HIS A 120 -7.87 -30.86 -26.77
C HIS A 120 -7.99 -29.34 -27.01
N GLU A 121 -9.01 -28.94 -27.77
CA GLU A 121 -9.59 -27.59 -27.70
C GLU A 121 -10.71 -27.59 -26.64
N CYS A 122 -10.41 -27.17 -25.41
CA CYS A 122 -11.44 -26.95 -24.38
C CYS A 122 -12.22 -25.68 -24.70
N ARG A 123 -13.05 -25.72 -25.73
CA ARG A 123 -13.86 -24.57 -26.15
C ARG A 123 -15.07 -24.42 -25.23
N HIS A 124 -14.91 -23.68 -24.13
CA HIS A 124 -16.07 -23.14 -23.39
C HIS A 124 -16.59 -21.89 -24.07
N VAL A 125 -17.11 -22.05 -25.29
CA VAL A 125 -18.07 -21.06 -25.80
C VAL A 125 -19.43 -21.52 -25.32
N ARG A 126 -19.77 -21.18 -24.05
CA ARG A 126 -21.19 -20.96 -23.75
C ARG A 126 -21.64 -19.85 -24.70
N GLU A 127 -22.80 -20.01 -25.36
CA GLU A 127 -23.42 -18.88 -26.05
C GLU A 127 -23.51 -17.73 -25.05
N ILE A 128 -22.74 -16.68 -25.30
CA ILE A 128 -22.78 -15.47 -24.48
C ILE A 128 -24.02 -14.75 -24.96
N THR A 129 -25.02 -14.66 -24.08
CA THR A 129 -26.17 -13.82 -24.38
C THR A 129 -25.76 -12.35 -24.26
N GLU A 130 -26.46 -11.45 -24.96
CA GLU A 130 -26.21 -10.01 -24.82
C GLU A 130 -26.34 -9.54 -23.36
N ALA A 131 -27.23 -10.20 -22.59
CA ALA A 131 -27.40 -9.94 -21.17
C ALA A 131 -26.14 -10.34 -20.36
N ASP A 132 -25.62 -11.56 -20.57
CA ASP A 132 -24.39 -12.01 -19.89
C ASP A 132 -23.18 -11.13 -20.25
N GLY A 133 -23.08 -10.71 -21.52
CA GLY A 133 -22.00 -9.82 -21.96
C GLY A 133 -22.10 -8.41 -21.39
N THR A 134 -23.31 -7.91 -21.19
CA THR A 134 -23.54 -6.59 -20.57
C THR A 134 -23.23 -6.64 -19.07
N GLU A 135 -23.66 -7.69 -18.38
CA GLU A 135 -23.36 -7.90 -16.96
C GLU A 135 -21.85 -8.03 -16.71
N ASP A 136 -21.14 -8.83 -17.51
CA ASP A 136 -19.68 -8.96 -17.43
C ASP A 136 -18.99 -7.60 -17.66
N ALA A 137 -19.46 -6.81 -18.64
CA ALA A 137 -18.89 -5.49 -18.94
C ALA A 137 -19.14 -4.46 -17.82
N GLU A 138 -20.32 -4.47 -17.20
CA GLU A 138 -20.63 -3.62 -16.06
C GLU A 138 -19.78 -3.99 -14.83
N ALA A 139 -19.64 -5.29 -14.55
CA ALA A 139 -18.81 -5.78 -13.45
C ALA A 139 -17.33 -5.44 -13.65
N ASP A 140 -16.79 -5.59 -14.86
CA ASP A 140 -15.42 -5.21 -15.19
C ASP A 140 -15.20 -3.69 -15.05
N ALA A 141 -16.18 -2.88 -15.46
CA ALA A 141 -16.10 -1.42 -15.32
C ALA A 141 -16.10 -0.99 -13.83
N GLU A 142 -16.91 -1.63 -12.99
CA GLU A 142 -16.90 -1.38 -11.54
C GLU A 142 -15.58 -1.82 -10.89
N HIS A 143 -15.03 -2.96 -11.32
CA HIS A 143 -13.72 -3.44 -10.86
C HIS A 143 -12.59 -2.46 -11.23
N ASP A 144 -12.53 -2.03 -12.49
CA ASP A 144 -11.54 -1.06 -12.98
C ASP A 144 -11.66 0.29 -12.25
N SER A 145 -12.89 0.77 -12.05
CA SER A 145 -13.15 1.98 -11.27
C SER A 145 -12.63 1.84 -9.82
N SER A 146 -12.96 0.73 -9.16
CA SER A 146 -12.49 0.43 -7.79
C SER A 146 -10.97 0.33 -7.70
N LEU A 147 -10.31 -0.25 -8.70
CA LEU A 147 -8.86 -0.38 -8.76
C LEU A 147 -8.19 0.99 -8.94
N LYS A 148 -8.72 1.81 -9.86
CA LYS A 148 -8.24 3.18 -10.09
C LYS A 148 -8.41 4.07 -8.85
N ASP A 149 -9.55 3.96 -8.16
CA ASP A 149 -9.79 4.69 -6.92
C ASP A 149 -8.80 4.31 -5.82
N ALA A 150 -8.51 3.01 -5.67
CA ALA A 150 -7.53 2.56 -4.70
C ALA A 150 -6.11 3.03 -5.06
N ILE A 151 -5.72 2.99 -6.34
CA ILE A 151 -4.42 3.51 -6.81
C ILE A 151 -4.29 5.01 -6.55
N ARG A 152 -5.30 5.79 -6.91
CA ARG A 152 -5.33 7.24 -6.65
C ARG A 152 -5.27 7.52 -5.16
N GLY A 153 -5.99 6.77 -4.34
CA GLY A 153 -5.92 6.90 -2.88
C GLY A 153 -4.51 6.68 -2.31
N VAL A 154 -3.71 5.77 -2.88
CA VAL A 154 -2.30 5.60 -2.52
C VAL A 154 -1.47 6.80 -2.97
N GLN A 155 -1.66 7.30 -4.19
CA GLN A 155 -0.93 8.45 -4.72
C GLN A 155 -1.18 9.72 -3.90
N ASP A 156 -2.45 9.97 -3.54
CA ASP A 156 -2.87 11.10 -2.73
C ASP A 156 -2.23 11.01 -1.34
N ALA A 157 -2.26 9.83 -0.70
CA ALA A 157 -1.66 9.63 0.61
C ALA A 157 -0.14 9.86 0.58
N VAL A 158 0.56 9.36 -0.45
CA VAL A 158 2.01 9.60 -0.62
C VAL A 158 2.32 11.08 -0.79
N THR A 159 1.51 11.80 -1.56
CA THR A 159 1.68 13.25 -1.78
C THR A 159 1.50 13.98 -0.45
N ASN A 160 0.40 13.72 0.27
CA ASN A 160 0.11 14.33 1.55
C ASN A 160 1.20 14.04 2.59
N ILE A 161 1.71 12.80 2.66
CA ILE A 161 2.82 12.45 3.55
C ILE A 161 4.03 13.32 3.20
N ASN A 162 4.45 13.37 1.94
CA ASN A 162 5.62 14.14 1.54
C ASN A 162 5.48 15.64 1.88
N ASP A 163 4.31 16.22 1.64
CA ASP A 163 4.03 17.63 1.98
C ASP A 163 4.10 17.88 3.49
N ARG A 164 3.59 16.95 4.31
CA ARG A 164 3.67 17.04 5.78
C ARG A 164 5.09 16.87 6.31
N LEU A 165 5.88 15.98 5.69
CA LEU A 165 7.30 15.82 6.04
C LEU A 165 8.12 17.05 5.66
N GLU A 166 7.77 17.68 4.55
CA GLU A 166 8.33 18.95 4.12
C GLU A 166 8.03 20.07 5.13
N GLU A 167 6.79 20.16 5.63
CA GLU A 167 6.40 21.10 6.69
C GLU A 167 7.22 20.89 7.98
N ILE A 168 7.37 19.64 8.44
CA ILE A 168 8.22 19.31 9.60
C ILE A 168 9.65 19.81 9.38
N ARG A 169 10.20 19.62 8.17
CA ARG A 169 11.56 20.05 7.86
C ARG A 169 11.71 21.56 7.94
N TYR A 170 10.78 22.33 7.37
CA TYR A 170 10.80 23.79 7.46
C TYR A 170 10.70 24.29 8.90
N GLU A 171 9.84 23.67 9.72
CA GLU A 171 9.70 24.03 11.13
C GLU A 171 10.96 23.75 11.94
N ILE A 172 11.66 22.65 11.64
CA ILE A 172 12.95 22.33 12.27
C ILE A 172 14.03 23.33 11.84
N ASP A 173 14.12 23.65 10.55
CA ASP A 173 15.13 24.59 10.03
C ASP A 173 14.95 26.00 10.62
N SER A 174 13.69 26.42 10.80
CA SER A 174 13.34 27.67 11.50
C SER A 174 13.89 27.68 12.93
N LEU A 175 13.66 26.60 13.69
CA LEU A 175 14.17 26.45 15.05
C LEU A 175 15.70 26.39 15.17
N GLN A 176 16.40 26.00 14.11
CA GLN A 176 17.87 25.93 14.09
C GLN A 176 18.52 27.27 13.72
N SER A 177 17.74 28.16 13.13
CA SER A 177 18.21 29.47 12.66
C SER A 177 18.13 30.56 13.74
N ASP A 178 17.47 30.26 14.86
CA ASP A 178 17.35 31.06 16.09
C ASP A 178 18.37 30.63 17.17
#